data_AF-A0A9C9EUM3-F1
#
_entry.id   AF-A0A9C9EUM3-F1
#
_cell.length_a   1.000
_cell.length_b   1.000
_cell.length_c   1.000
_cell.angle_alpha   90.00
_cell.angle_beta   90.00
_cell.angle_gamma   90.00
#
_symmetry.space_group_name_H-M   'P 1'
#
loop_
_entity.id
_entity.type
_entity.pdbx_description
1 polymer ?
#
loop_
_entity_poly.entity_id
_entity_poly.type
_entity_poly.pdbx_seq_one_letter_code
_entity_poly.pdbx_strand_id
1 'polypeptide(L)'
;MMSQRIGDLARHTGIYGVGTIAGGLARAALVPIIARFVPTQEYGKASVVFIFVSFLSIIAELGLSSSMIRYINEATDEDERRQVISTVLMTSLLLATPILVVCLVFAERISVVLLGSSEWKSLILVGLVGGFGGALLQIGLAFERALARSTRYVLYTVLKGSGALGLSVVLVVVMRKGALGLVAGNAIPAALLGI
;
A
#
# COMPACT_ATOMS: atom_id res chain seq x y z
N MET A 1 3.97 -33.34 19.46
CA MET A 1 4.24 -32.65 18.18
C MET A 1 3.03 -31.89 17.62
N MET A 2 1.83 -32.50 17.55
CA MET A 2 0.61 -31.84 17.02
C MET A 2 0.12 -30.65 17.88
N SER A 3 0.12 -30.76 19.23
CA SER A 3 -0.40 -29.69 20.10
C SER A 3 0.49 -28.44 20.18
N GLN A 4 1.81 -28.59 20.02
CA GLN A 4 2.75 -27.46 19.93
C GLN A 4 2.53 -26.65 18.65
N ARG A 5 2.28 -27.31 17.51
CA ARG A 5 1.93 -26.63 16.25
C ARG A 5 0.61 -25.86 16.32
N ILE A 6 -0.39 -26.38 17.05
CA ILE A 6 -1.67 -25.69 17.28
C ILE A 6 -1.47 -24.45 18.17
N GLY A 7 -0.62 -24.54 19.20
CA GLY A 7 -0.28 -23.42 20.08
C GLY A 7 0.45 -22.30 19.35
N ASP A 8 1.45 -22.64 18.52
CA ASP A 8 2.17 -21.66 17.71
C ASP A 8 1.27 -21.02 16.64
N LEU A 9 0.40 -21.81 16.00
CA LEU A 9 -0.57 -21.31 15.04
C LEU A 9 -1.59 -20.36 15.70
N ALA A 10 -2.09 -20.69 16.89
CA ALA A 10 -2.99 -19.83 17.65
C ALA A 10 -2.31 -18.53 18.08
N ARG A 11 -1.03 -18.58 18.50
CA ARG A 11 -0.24 -17.42 18.87
C ARG A 11 0.03 -16.50 17.68
N HIS A 12 0.43 -17.05 16.54
CA HIS A 12 0.61 -16.28 15.31
C HIS A 12 -0.72 -15.70 14.83
N THR A 13 -1.78 -16.50 14.77
CA THR A 13 -3.13 -16.05 14.37
C THR A 13 -3.66 -14.95 15.29
N GLY A 14 -3.43 -15.06 16.60
CA GLY A 14 -3.80 -14.03 17.57
C GLY A 14 -3.06 -12.71 17.34
N ILE A 15 -1.74 -12.76 17.14
CA ILE A 15 -0.93 -11.55 16.90
C ILE A 15 -1.30 -10.88 15.57
N TYR A 16 -1.43 -11.64 14.49
CA TYR A 16 -1.84 -11.10 13.18
C TYR A 16 -3.29 -10.63 13.15
N GLY A 17 -4.18 -11.37 13.83
CA GLY A 17 -5.61 -11.06 13.93
C GLY A 17 -5.87 -9.79 14.73
N VAL A 18 -5.25 -9.66 15.91
CA VAL A 18 -5.41 -8.46 16.76
C VAL A 18 -4.89 -7.21 16.05
N GLY A 19 -3.73 -7.27 15.39
CA GLY A 19 -3.21 -6.12 14.63
C GLY A 19 -4.12 -5.70 13.47
N THR A 20 -4.70 -6.68 12.75
CA THR A 20 -5.61 -6.42 11.64
C THR A 20 -6.93 -5.81 12.11
N ILE A 21 -7.52 -6.36 13.17
CA ILE A 21 -8.77 -5.88 13.76
C ILE A 21 -8.56 -4.50 14.37
N ALA A 22 -7.51 -4.31 15.18
CA ALA A 22 -7.22 -3.03 15.81
C ALA A 22 -6.95 -1.93 14.76
N GLY A 23 -6.16 -2.23 13.72
CA GLY A 23 -5.92 -1.29 12.62
C GLY A 23 -7.17 -1.01 11.77
N GLY A 24 -8.08 -1.98 11.66
CA GLY A 24 -9.40 -1.80 11.05
C GLY A 24 -10.29 -0.88 11.87
N LEU A 25 -10.40 -1.11 13.18
CA LEU A 25 -11.18 -0.29 14.11
C LEU A 25 -10.64 1.13 14.21
N ALA A 26 -9.32 1.31 14.26
CA ALA A 26 -8.69 2.62 14.24
C ALA A 26 -9.05 3.39 12.96
N ARG A 27 -9.01 2.73 11.79
CA ARG A 27 -9.46 3.31 10.53
C ARG A 27 -10.93 3.69 10.56
N ALA A 28 -11.80 2.79 11.01
CA ALA A 28 -13.23 3.04 11.10
C ALA A 28 -13.58 4.22 12.02
N ALA A 29 -12.90 4.34 13.16
CA ALA A 29 -13.08 5.45 14.10
C ALA A 29 -12.59 6.80 13.54
N LEU A 30 -11.59 6.79 12.66
CA LEU A 30 -11.07 8.01 12.02
C LEU A 30 -11.94 8.52 10.87
N VAL A 31 -12.72 7.65 10.20
CA VAL A 31 -13.64 8.06 9.13
C VAL A 31 -14.59 9.19 9.56
N PRO A 32 -15.38 9.10 10.66
CA PRO A 32 -16.28 10.18 11.07
C PRO A 32 -15.54 11.46 11.48
N ILE A 33 -14.28 11.36 11.94
CA ILE A 33 -13.45 12.53 12.24
C ILE A 33 -13.06 13.20 10.94
N ILE A 34 -12.47 12.46 9.99
CA ILE A 34 -12.04 12.99 8.69
C ILE A 34 -13.23 13.57 7.91
N ALA A 35 -14.39 12.91 7.93
CA ALA A 35 -15.60 13.37 7.25
C ALA A 35 -16.15 14.69 7.79
N ARG A 36 -15.80 15.12 9.02
CA ARG A 36 -16.15 16.45 9.53
C ARG A 36 -15.27 17.56 8.97
N PHE A 37 -14.05 17.24 8.56
CA PHE A 37 -13.06 18.22 8.08
C PHE A 37 -12.91 18.24 6.55
N VAL A 38 -13.36 17.20 5.85
CA VAL A 38 -13.30 17.10 4.39
C VAL A 38 -14.72 17.14 3.82
N PRO A 39 -15.03 18.08 2.91
CA PRO A 39 -16.33 18.10 2.24
C PRO A 39 -16.62 16.79 1.51
N THR A 40 -17.88 16.35 1.48
CA THR A 40 -18.29 15.08 0.85
C THR A 40 -17.84 14.96 -0.60
N GLN A 41 -17.87 16.07 -1.35
CA GLN A 41 -17.43 16.13 -2.76
C GLN A 41 -15.93 15.84 -2.90
N GLU A 42 -15.11 16.37 -1.98
CA GLU A 42 -13.67 16.16 -1.94
C GLU A 42 -13.32 14.73 -1.52
N TYR A 43 -14.02 14.21 -0.52
CA TYR A 43 -13.85 12.83 -0.06
C TYR A 43 -14.22 11.82 -1.16
N GLY A 44 -15.27 12.09 -1.94
CA GLY A 44 -15.65 11.29 -3.10
C GLY A 44 -14.54 11.24 -4.15
N LYS A 45 -13.92 12.40 -4.46
CA LYS A 45 -12.78 12.47 -5.38
C LYS A 45 -11.58 11.65 -4.89
N ALA A 46 -11.20 11.80 -3.62
CA ALA A 46 -10.13 10.99 -3.04
C ALA A 46 -10.42 9.48 -3.12
N SER A 47 -11.68 9.09 -2.89
CA SER A 47 -12.13 7.69 -2.99
C SER A 47 -11.99 7.15 -4.42
N VAL A 48 -12.36 7.93 -5.44
CA VAL A 48 -12.16 7.57 -6.86
C VAL A 48 -10.67 7.40 -7.17
N VAL A 49 -9.80 8.28 -6.66
CA VAL A 49 -8.34 8.15 -6.83
C VAL A 49 -7.82 6.87 -6.17
N PHE A 50 -8.26 6.54 -4.95
CA PHE A 50 -7.84 5.30 -4.29
C PHE A 50 -8.25 4.05 -5.07
N ILE A 51 -9.47 4.02 -5.61
CA ILE A 51 -9.94 2.91 -6.45
C ILE A 51 -9.09 2.80 -7.72
N PHE A 52 -8.86 3.92 -8.40
CA PHE A 52 -8.07 3.95 -9.63
C PHE A 52 -6.63 3.47 -9.40
N VAL A 53 -5.97 3.97 -8.35
CA VAL A 53 -4.60 3.57 -8.00
C VAL A 53 -4.54 2.10 -7.58
N SER A 54 -5.54 1.62 -6.83
CA SER A 54 -5.62 0.21 -6.42
C SER A 54 -5.77 -0.70 -7.63
N PHE A 55 -6.59 -0.30 -8.59
CA PHE A 55 -6.76 -1.02 -9.86
C PHE A 55 -5.44 -1.11 -10.65
N LEU A 56 -4.73 0.01 -10.80
CA LEU A 56 -3.40 0.01 -11.43
C LEU A 56 -2.40 -0.86 -10.68
N SER A 57 -2.45 -0.85 -9.35
CA SER A 57 -1.56 -1.67 -8.51
C SER A 57 -1.79 -3.16 -8.72
N ILE A 58 -3.05 -3.60 -8.89
CA ILE A 58 -3.39 -5.00 -9.21
C ILE A 58 -2.79 -5.40 -10.57
N ILE A 59 -2.91 -4.54 -11.58
CA ILE A 59 -2.34 -4.78 -12.91
C ILE A 59 -0.81 -4.80 -12.84
N ALA A 60 -0.19 -3.89 -12.09
CA ALA A 60 1.27 -3.84 -11.95
C ALA A 60 1.83 -5.01 -11.12
N GLU A 61 1.05 -5.54 -10.17
CA GLU A 61 1.46 -6.65 -9.33
C GLU A 61 1.49 -7.97 -10.10
N LEU A 62 0.56 -8.24 -11.03
CA LEU A 62 0.42 -9.50 -11.80
C LEU A 62 0.64 -10.79 -10.97
N GLY A 63 0.30 -10.77 -9.68
CA GLY A 63 0.54 -11.90 -8.77
C GLY A 63 2.01 -12.20 -8.45
N LEU A 64 2.93 -11.27 -8.72
CA LEU A 64 4.37 -11.40 -8.45
C LEU A 64 4.67 -11.72 -6.97
N SER A 65 3.93 -11.10 -6.04
CA SER A 65 4.06 -11.37 -4.60
C SER A 65 3.81 -12.85 -4.26
N SER A 66 2.78 -13.45 -4.85
CA SER A 66 2.43 -14.87 -4.62
C SER A 66 3.45 -15.80 -5.29
N SER A 67 3.86 -15.48 -6.52
CA SER A 67 4.88 -16.22 -7.24
C SER A 67 6.21 -16.23 -6.48
N MET A 68 6.62 -15.07 -5.94
CA MET A 68 7.85 -14.95 -5.18
C MET A 68 7.85 -15.84 -3.93
N ILE A 69 6.74 -15.88 -3.17
CA ILE A 69 6.63 -16.74 -1.98
C ILE A 69 6.78 -18.21 -2.38
N ARG A 70 6.18 -18.65 -3.49
CA ARG A 70 6.33 -20.03 -3.97
C ARG A 70 7.78 -20.34 -4.31
N TYR A 71 8.40 -19.53 -5.18
CA TYR A 71 9.75 -19.80 -5.68
C TYR A 71 10.84 -19.65 -4.61
N ILE A 72 10.69 -18.76 -3.63
CA ILE A 72 11.63 -18.69 -2.50
C ILE A 72 11.57 -19.95 -1.62
N ASN A 73 10.39 -20.54 -1.46
CA ASN A 73 10.22 -21.77 -0.67
C ASN A 73 10.74 -23.02 -1.40
N GLU A 74 10.79 -23.00 -2.74
CA GLU A 74 11.35 -24.06 -3.56
C GLU A 74 12.88 -23.94 -3.73
N ALA A 75 13.44 -22.75 -3.54
CA ALA A 75 14.86 -22.48 -3.72
C ALA A 75 15.75 -23.28 -2.75
N THR A 76 16.78 -23.91 -3.30
CA THR A 76 17.66 -24.85 -2.62
C THR A 76 18.86 -24.17 -1.95
N ASP A 77 19.33 -23.05 -2.50
CA ASP A 77 20.44 -22.26 -1.98
C ASP A 77 20.11 -20.74 -1.93
N GLU A 78 21.00 -19.95 -1.35
CA GLU A 78 20.80 -18.50 -1.24
C GLU A 78 21.01 -17.75 -2.57
N ASP A 79 21.74 -18.34 -3.52
CA ASP A 79 21.96 -17.73 -4.83
C ASP A 79 20.68 -17.80 -5.68
N GLU A 80 19.98 -18.93 -5.65
CA GLU A 80 18.68 -19.14 -6.28
C GLU A 80 17.62 -18.21 -5.65
N ARG A 81 17.62 -18.06 -4.32
CA ARG A 81 16.74 -17.08 -3.64
C ARG A 81 17.00 -15.66 -4.10
N ARG A 82 18.28 -15.24 -4.17
CA ARG A 82 18.67 -13.92 -4.65
C ARG A 82 18.25 -13.70 -6.10
N GLN A 83 18.37 -14.73 -6.94
CA GLN A 83 17.93 -14.68 -8.32
C GLN A 83 16.42 -14.50 -8.43
N VAL A 84 15.62 -15.24 -7.66
CA VAL A 84 14.15 -15.08 -7.61
C VAL A 84 13.77 -13.66 -7.22
N ILE A 85 14.37 -13.13 -6.15
CA ILE A 85 14.09 -11.76 -5.65
C ILE A 85 14.44 -10.72 -6.71
N SER A 86 15.63 -10.80 -7.30
CA SER A 86 16.07 -9.86 -8.34
C SER A 86 15.16 -9.91 -9.56
N THR A 87 14.73 -11.11 -9.96
CA THR A 87 13.84 -11.32 -11.12
C THR A 87 12.45 -10.73 -10.85
N VAL A 88 11.89 -10.97 -9.66
CA VAL A 88 10.58 -10.43 -9.27
C VAL A 88 10.62 -8.90 -9.17
N LEU A 89 11.66 -8.34 -8.55
CA LEU A 89 11.84 -6.89 -8.44
C LEU A 89 12.02 -6.23 -9.82
N MET A 90 12.89 -6.79 -10.67
CA MET A 90 13.09 -6.28 -12.03
C MET A 90 11.80 -6.37 -12.86
N THR A 91 11.08 -7.49 -12.77
CA THR A 91 9.81 -7.67 -13.48
C THR A 91 8.76 -6.67 -12.99
N SER A 92 8.67 -6.46 -11.67
CA SER A 92 7.77 -5.45 -11.12
C SER A 92 8.12 -4.05 -11.58
N LEU A 93 9.40 -3.66 -11.55
CA LEU A 93 9.83 -2.36 -12.04
C LEU A 93 9.55 -2.20 -13.54
N LEU A 94 9.80 -3.24 -14.33
CA LEU A 94 9.54 -3.25 -15.78
C LEU A 94 8.04 -3.09 -16.10
N LEU A 95 7.14 -3.63 -15.27
CA LEU A 95 5.70 -3.52 -15.47
C LEU A 95 5.11 -2.23 -14.88
N ALA A 96 5.50 -1.90 -13.65
CA ALA A 96 4.93 -0.78 -12.92
C ALA A 96 5.44 0.57 -13.46
N THR A 97 6.70 0.66 -13.92
CA THR A 97 7.29 1.94 -14.36
C THR A 97 6.63 2.48 -15.62
N PRO A 98 6.41 1.69 -16.71
CA PRO A 98 5.70 2.18 -17.88
C PRO A 98 4.27 2.61 -17.56
N ILE A 99 3.56 1.84 -16.73
CA ILE A 99 2.20 2.19 -16.28
C ILE A 99 2.24 3.54 -15.56
N LEU A 100 3.17 3.71 -14.62
CA LEU A 100 3.34 4.97 -13.90
C LEU A 100 3.64 6.13 -14.85
N VAL A 101 4.62 5.98 -15.74
CA VAL A 101 5.04 7.03 -16.69
C VAL A 101 3.89 7.45 -17.57
N VAL A 102 3.14 6.50 -18.15
CA VAL A 102 1.94 6.79 -18.94
C VAL A 102 0.91 7.55 -18.10
N CYS A 103 0.61 7.07 -16.89
CA CYS A 103 -0.35 7.74 -16.01
C CYS A 103 0.11 9.15 -15.57
N LEU A 104 1.40 9.39 -15.40
CA LEU A 104 1.96 10.70 -15.07
C LEU A 104 1.83 11.68 -16.24
N VAL A 105 2.16 11.23 -17.46
CA VAL A 105 2.04 12.04 -18.69
C VAL A 105 0.57 12.42 -18.93
N PHE A 106 -0.35 11.49 -18.69
CA PHE A 106 -1.79 11.71 -18.87
C PHE A 106 -2.52 12.14 -17.60
N ALA A 107 -1.81 12.51 -16.52
CA ALA A 107 -2.41 12.78 -15.21
C ALA A 107 -3.52 13.85 -15.25
N GLU A 108 -3.35 14.86 -16.10
CA GLU A 108 -4.34 15.92 -16.29
C GLU A 108 -5.61 15.43 -16.98
N ARG A 109 -5.47 14.63 -18.05
CA ARG A 109 -6.63 14.01 -18.72
C ARG A 109 -7.33 13.03 -17.78
N ILE A 110 -6.56 12.25 -17.01
CA ILE A 110 -7.10 11.34 -16.00
C ILE A 110 -7.89 12.13 -14.95
N SER A 111 -7.38 13.28 -14.50
CA SER A 111 -8.10 14.15 -13.55
C SER A 111 -9.42 14.66 -14.13
N VAL A 112 -9.44 15.11 -15.39
CA VAL A 112 -10.67 15.57 -16.04
C VAL A 112 -11.68 14.44 -16.20
N VAL A 113 -11.24 13.25 -16.65
CA VAL A 113 -12.12 12.10 -16.89
C VAL A 113 -12.66 11.51 -15.58
N LEU A 114 -11.81 11.36 -14.55
CA LEU A 114 -12.20 10.72 -13.28
C LEU A 114 -12.86 11.69 -12.30
N LEU A 115 -12.38 12.94 -12.25
CA LEU A 115 -12.75 13.90 -11.20
C LEU A 115 -13.53 15.11 -11.75
N GLY A 116 -13.73 15.19 -13.07
CA GLY A 116 -14.52 16.24 -13.74
C GLY A 116 -13.80 17.58 -13.91
N SER A 117 -12.56 17.72 -13.41
CA SER A 117 -11.78 18.97 -13.47
C SER A 117 -10.28 18.70 -13.42
N SER A 118 -9.48 19.55 -14.09
CA SER A 118 -8.01 19.50 -14.07
C SER A 118 -7.40 20.03 -12.76
N GLU A 119 -8.16 20.76 -11.94
CA GLU A 119 -7.71 21.31 -10.66
C GLU A 119 -7.25 20.23 -9.67
N TRP A 120 -7.77 19.02 -9.84
CA TRP A 120 -7.48 17.87 -8.97
C TRP A 120 -6.32 17.01 -9.48
N LYS A 121 -5.54 17.50 -10.45
CA LYS A 121 -4.33 16.83 -10.96
C LYS A 121 -3.36 16.45 -9.85
N SER A 122 -3.21 17.30 -8.83
CA SER A 122 -2.34 17.04 -7.67
C SER A 122 -2.77 15.80 -6.88
N LEU A 123 -4.08 15.53 -6.73
CA LEU A 123 -4.58 14.30 -6.12
C LEU A 123 -4.15 13.06 -6.91
N ILE A 124 -4.28 13.11 -8.23
CA ILE A 124 -3.89 12.01 -9.13
C ILE A 124 -2.38 11.75 -9.01
N LEU A 125 -1.56 12.80 -9.08
CA LEU A 125 -0.10 12.67 -8.99
C LEU A 125 0.34 12.04 -7.66
N VAL A 126 -0.18 12.54 -6.54
CA VAL A 126 0.16 12.01 -5.21
C VAL A 126 -0.33 10.57 -5.06
N GLY A 127 -1.53 10.26 -5.56
CA GLY A 127 -2.07 8.90 -5.57
C GLY A 127 -1.22 7.94 -6.38
N LEU A 128 -0.79 8.32 -7.60
CA LEU A 128 0.03 7.50 -8.47
C LEU A 128 1.42 7.22 -7.88
N VAL A 129 2.09 8.24 -7.35
CA VAL A 129 3.41 8.09 -6.70
C VAL A 129 3.29 7.22 -5.45
N GLY A 130 2.26 7.45 -4.63
CA GLY A 130 1.98 6.64 -3.44
C GLY A 130 1.65 5.18 -3.76
N GLY A 131 0.86 4.95 -4.82
CA GLY A 131 0.52 3.62 -5.31
C GLY A 131 1.74 2.86 -5.80
N PHE A 132 2.61 3.51 -6.58
CA PHE A 132 3.85 2.92 -7.06
C PHE A 132 4.79 2.54 -5.91
N GLY A 133 5.04 3.45 -4.96
CA GLY A 133 5.83 3.13 -3.77
C GLY A 133 5.18 2.03 -2.93
N GLY A 134 3.84 2.05 -2.83
CA GLY A 134 3.06 1.01 -2.19
C GLY A 134 3.23 -0.38 -2.83
N ALA A 135 3.29 -0.45 -4.16
CA ALA A 135 3.51 -1.70 -4.90
C ALA A 135 4.92 -2.27 -4.64
N LEU A 136 5.94 -1.42 -4.63
CA LEU A 136 7.32 -1.83 -4.28
C LEU A 136 7.40 -2.35 -2.85
N LEU A 137 6.79 -1.63 -1.90
CA LEU A 137 6.71 -2.06 -0.51
C LEU A 137 5.97 -3.40 -0.36
N GLN A 138 4.92 -3.67 -1.15
CA GLN A 138 4.22 -4.95 -1.09
C GLN A 138 5.13 -6.12 -1.47
N ILE A 139 6.01 -5.94 -2.46
CA ILE A 139 7.01 -6.95 -2.81
C ILE A 139 8.02 -7.13 -1.68
N GLY A 140 8.53 -6.05 -1.09
CA GLY A 140 9.42 -6.15 0.08
C GLY A 140 8.76 -6.87 1.26
N LEU A 141 7.48 -6.61 1.52
CA LEU A 141 6.69 -7.31 2.53
C LEU A 141 6.46 -8.78 2.18
N ALA A 142 6.23 -9.10 0.91
CA ALA A 142 6.11 -10.49 0.44
C ALA A 142 7.42 -11.26 0.64
N PHE A 143 8.58 -10.61 0.52
CA PHE A 143 9.88 -11.21 0.77
C PHE A 143 10.08 -11.54 2.26
N GLU A 144 9.81 -10.58 3.16
CA GLU A 144 9.86 -10.84 4.61
C GLU A 144 8.87 -11.94 5.03
N ARG A 145 7.72 -12.02 4.34
CA ARG A 145 6.73 -13.08 4.54
C ARG A 145 7.24 -14.44 4.05
N ALA A 146 7.89 -14.50 2.89
CA ALA A 146 8.48 -15.73 2.34
C ALA A 146 9.57 -16.30 3.25
N LEU A 147 10.38 -15.43 3.88
CA LEU A 147 11.41 -15.83 4.85
C LEU A 147 10.87 -16.16 6.25
N ALA A 148 9.55 -16.18 6.44
CA ALA A 148 8.88 -16.38 7.73
C ALA A 148 9.32 -15.40 8.83
N ARG A 149 9.85 -14.22 8.46
CA ARG A 149 10.29 -13.15 9.39
C ARG A 149 9.10 -12.30 9.85
N SER A 150 8.15 -12.98 10.49
CA SER A 150 6.88 -12.47 11.01
C SER A 150 6.99 -11.12 11.73
N THR A 151 7.98 -10.95 12.60
CA THR A 151 8.18 -9.72 13.38
C THR A 151 8.49 -8.51 12.50
N ARG A 152 9.36 -8.65 11.48
CA ARG A 152 9.71 -7.55 10.57
C ARG A 152 8.54 -7.18 9.67
N TYR A 153 7.85 -8.19 9.13
CA TYR A 153 6.63 -8.00 8.36
C TYR A 153 5.56 -7.22 9.14
N VAL A 154 5.30 -7.62 10.39
CA VAL A 154 4.32 -6.94 11.26
C VAL A 154 4.79 -5.51 11.55
N LEU A 155 6.07 -5.32 11.90
CA LEU A 155 6.62 -3.99 12.18
C LEU A 155 6.43 -3.04 11.00
N TYR A 156 6.81 -3.42 9.78
CA TYR A 156 6.64 -2.58 8.59
C TYR A 156 5.16 -2.33 8.27
N THR A 157 4.30 -3.33 8.43
CA THR A 157 2.85 -3.17 8.19
C THR A 157 2.21 -2.21 9.19
N VAL A 158 2.60 -2.30 10.48
CA VAL A 158 2.13 -1.41 11.54
C VAL A 158 2.68 0.00 11.35
N LEU A 159 3.97 0.16 11.04
CA LEU A 159 4.57 1.47 10.77
C LEU A 159 3.91 2.15 9.57
N LYS A 160 3.69 1.41 8.47
CA LYS A 160 2.96 1.91 7.30
C LYS A 160 1.54 2.33 7.67
N GLY A 161 0.79 1.47 8.37
CA GLY A 161 -0.60 1.71 8.74
C GLY A 161 -0.76 2.90 9.69
N SER A 162 0.00 2.91 10.78
CA SER A 162 -0.02 3.98 11.78
C SER A 162 0.50 5.30 11.19
N GLY A 163 1.55 5.26 10.37
CA GLY A 163 2.03 6.41 9.63
C GLY A 163 0.97 6.97 8.69
N ALA A 164 0.27 6.09 7.95
CA ALA A 164 -0.80 6.50 7.04
C ALA A 164 -1.96 7.17 7.78
N LEU A 165 -2.37 6.61 8.91
CA LEU A 165 -3.44 7.17 9.74
C LEU A 165 -3.02 8.49 10.38
N GLY A 166 -1.86 8.52 11.05
CA GLY A 166 -1.35 9.69 11.76
C GLY A 166 -1.12 10.86 10.80
N LEU A 167 -0.46 10.60 9.66
CA LEU A 167 -0.18 11.65 8.68
C LEU A 167 -1.46 12.14 8.02
N SER A 168 -2.41 11.26 7.69
CA SER A 168 -3.72 11.68 7.17
C SER A 168 -4.44 12.59 8.17
N VAL A 169 -4.43 12.26 9.46
CA VAL A 169 -5.04 13.11 10.50
C VAL A 169 -4.34 14.46 10.59
N VAL A 170 -3.00 14.51 10.61
CA VAL A 170 -2.25 15.77 10.68
C VAL A 170 -2.52 16.63 9.44
N LEU A 171 -2.46 16.06 8.23
CA LEU A 171 -2.65 16.81 6.99
C LEU A 171 -4.09 17.29 6.81
N VAL A 172 -5.08 16.51 7.26
CA VAL A 172 -6.50 16.86 7.13
C VAL A 172 -6.94 17.82 8.24
N VAL A 173 -6.64 17.52 9.51
CA VAL A 173 -7.16 18.26 10.66
C VAL A 173 -6.32 19.50 10.96
N VAL A 174 -4.99 19.39 10.94
CA VAL A 174 -4.09 20.50 11.30
C VAL A 174 -3.82 21.40 10.09
N MET A 175 -3.47 20.81 8.94
CA MET A 175 -3.11 21.57 7.74
C MET A 175 -4.30 21.91 6.83
N ARG A 176 -5.51 21.42 7.13
CA ARG A 176 -6.74 21.63 6.34
C ARG A 176 -6.56 21.38 4.83
N LYS A 177 -5.75 20.39 4.44
CA LYS A 177 -5.48 20.06 3.03
C LYS A 177 -6.59 19.22 2.36
N GLY A 178 -7.73 19.04 3.02
CA GLY A 178 -8.91 18.37 2.44
C GLY A 178 -8.61 16.99 1.87
N ALA A 179 -9.12 16.71 0.66
CA ALA A 179 -8.86 15.48 -0.08
C ALA A 179 -7.36 15.17 -0.27
N LEU A 180 -6.56 16.21 -0.56
CA LEU A 180 -5.13 16.05 -0.82
C LEU A 180 -4.39 15.56 0.43
N GLY A 181 -4.79 16.03 1.61
CA GLY A 181 -4.27 15.55 2.89
C GLY A 181 -4.55 14.07 3.13
N LEU A 182 -5.72 13.58 2.71
CA LEU A 182 -6.10 12.17 2.83
C LEU A 182 -5.26 11.28 1.90
N VAL A 183 -5.13 11.67 0.63
CA VAL A 183 -4.36 10.90 -0.35
C VAL A 183 -2.86 10.96 -0.04
N ALA A 184 -2.33 12.13 0.29
CA ALA A 184 -0.92 12.31 0.69
C ALA A 184 -0.60 11.55 1.98
N GLY A 185 -1.50 11.58 2.95
CA GLY A 185 -1.35 10.84 4.21
C GLY A 185 -1.20 9.35 3.99
N ASN A 186 -1.91 8.77 3.02
CA ASN A 186 -1.75 7.36 2.64
C ASN A 186 -0.51 7.10 1.77
N ALA A 187 -0.25 8.00 0.81
CA ALA A 187 0.80 7.87 -0.18
C ALA A 187 2.22 8.00 0.39
N ILE A 188 2.45 8.98 1.27
CA ILE A 188 3.79 9.31 1.77
C ILE A 188 4.41 8.14 2.56
N PRO A 189 3.73 7.51 3.54
CA PRO A 189 4.31 6.39 4.27
C PRO A 189 4.54 5.16 3.38
N ALA A 190 3.69 4.96 2.36
CA ALA A 190 3.88 3.89 1.40
C ALA A 190 5.11 4.13 0.51
N ALA A 191 5.35 5.37 0.09
CA ALA A 191 6.52 5.75 -0.70
C ALA A 191 7.81 5.75 0.11
N LEU A 192 7.80 6.24 1.35
CA LEU A 192 8.99 6.32 2.22
C LEU A 192 9.50 4.94 2.65
N LEU A 193 8.58 3.99 2.86
CA LEU A 193 8.95 2.62 3.25
C LEU A 193 9.20 1.72 2.04
N GLY A 194 8.79 2.13 0.83
CA GLY A 194 8.93 1.36 -0.40
C GLY A 194 10.25 1.57 -1.16
N ILE A 195 11.16 2.39 -0.61
CA ILE A 195 12.53 2.65 -1.12
C ILE A 195 13.51 2.04 -0.12
#